data_AF-A0A6N8QH19-F1
#
_entry.id   AF-A0A6N8QH19-F1
#
_cell.length_a   1.000
_cell.length_b   1.000
_cell.length_c   1.000
_cell.angle_alpha   90.00
_cell.angle_beta   90.00
_cell.angle_gamma   90.00
#
_symmetry.space_group_name_H-M   'P 1'
#
loop_
_entity.id
_entity.type
_entity.pdbx_description
1 polymer ?
#
loop_
_entity_poly.entity_id
_entity_poly.type
_entity_poly.pdbx_seq_one_letter_code
_entity_poly.pdbx_strand_id
1 'polypeptide(L)'
;MSQRITIDPVTRIEGHLRIDCEIENGVVSKAWASGTMWRGMEEIVKNRDPRDAWMIVQRICGVCTTTHALSSVRAAESALNIDVPVNAQYIRNIILAAHTTHDH
;
A
#
# COMPACT_ATOMS: atom_id res chain seq x y z
N MET A 1 -1.83 31.64 22.17
CA MET A 1 -2.21 31.85 20.76
C MET A 1 -2.27 30.48 20.09
N SER A 2 -3.33 30.20 19.34
CA SER A 2 -3.40 28.97 18.53
C SER A 2 -2.59 29.19 17.25
N GLN A 3 -1.65 28.28 16.96
CA GLN A 3 -0.81 28.32 15.77
C GLN A 3 -1.14 27.12 14.89
N ARG A 4 -1.21 27.33 13.57
CA ARG A 4 -1.34 26.26 12.59
C ARG A 4 0.01 26.04 11.91
N ILE A 5 0.43 24.78 11.79
CA ILE A 5 1.59 24.37 10.99
C ILE A 5 1.16 23.37 9.92
N THR A 6 1.92 23.34 8.83
CA THR A 6 1.73 22.41 7.71
C THR A 6 3.08 21.82 7.32
N ILE A 7 3.13 20.50 7.18
CA ILE A 7 4.29 19.74 6.69
C ILE A 7 3.87 19.12 5.34
N ASP A 8 4.32 19.74 4.25
CA ASP A 8 4.06 19.32 2.88
C ASP A 8 5.28 19.68 2.00
N PRO A 9 6.11 18.70 1.57
CA PRO A 9 5.90 17.27 1.72
C PRO A 9 6.40 16.71 3.06
N VAL A 10 5.73 15.67 3.59
CA VAL A 10 6.38 14.74 4.52
C VAL A 10 7.39 13.91 3.72
N THR A 11 8.66 13.93 4.13
CA THR A 11 9.76 13.23 3.45
C THR A 11 10.12 11.92 4.16
N ARG A 12 10.97 11.09 3.52
CA ARG A 12 11.39 9.75 4.01
C ARG A 12 10.21 8.79 4.25
N ILE A 13 9.19 8.92 3.41
CA ILE A 13 8.05 8.01 3.29
C ILE A 13 7.87 7.63 1.82
N GLU A 14 7.03 6.65 1.55
CA GLU A 14 6.47 6.43 0.22
C GLU A 14 5.23 7.33 0.00
N GLY A 15 5.03 7.79 -1.23
CA GLY A 15 3.85 8.54 -1.62
C GLY A 15 3.90 10.05 -1.33
N HIS A 16 2.73 10.69 -1.36
CA HIS A 16 2.55 12.13 -1.20
C HIS A 16 1.62 12.41 -0.03
N LEU A 17 2.21 12.84 1.08
CA LEU A 17 1.49 13.11 2.32
C LEU A 17 1.71 14.55 2.76
N ARG A 18 0.59 15.18 3.11
CA ARG A 18 0.53 16.43 3.84
C ARG A 18 -0.01 16.18 5.25
N ILE A 19 0.64 16.78 6.25
CA ILE A 19 0.15 16.83 7.63
C ILE A 19 -0.10 18.28 8.02
N ASP A 20 -1.28 18.54 8.57
CA ASP A 20 -1.60 19.81 9.23
C ASP A 20 -1.78 19.59 10.72
N CYS A 21 -1.23 20.49 11.55
CA CYS A 21 -1.42 20.46 12.99
C CYS A 21 -1.82 21.85 13.52
N GLU A 22 -2.80 21.89 14.41
CA GLU A 22 -3.04 23.01 15.31
C GLU A 22 -2.24 22.79 16.59
N ILE A 23 -1.59 23.86 17.07
CA ILE A 23 -0.72 23.86 18.24
C ILE A 23 -1.26 24.85 19.26
N GLU A 24 -1.48 24.36 20.47
CA GLU A 24 -1.86 25.14 21.64
C GLU A 24 -0.86 24.88 22.76
N ASN A 25 -0.30 25.95 23.33
CA ASN A 25 0.67 25.87 24.43
C ASN A 25 1.86 24.94 24.14
N GLY A 26 2.32 24.91 22.87
CA GLY A 26 3.44 24.08 22.43
C GLY A 26 3.10 22.60 22.19
N VAL A 27 1.83 22.20 22.30
CA VAL A 27 1.36 20.83 22.11
C VAL A 27 0.38 20.78 20.94
N VAL A 28 0.42 19.72 20.13
CA VAL A 28 -0.55 19.51 19.05
C VAL A 28 -1.94 19.28 19.68
N SER A 29 -2.91 20.13 19.36
CA SER A 29 -4.30 20.02 19.82
C SER A 29 -5.20 19.31 18.82
N LYS A 30 -4.87 19.41 17.52
CA LYS A 30 -5.61 18.76 16.43
C LYS A 30 -4.70 18.51 15.24
N ALA A 31 -4.95 17.44 14.49
CA ALA A 31 -4.18 17.11 13.30
C ALA A 31 -5.07 16.59 12.15
N TRP A 32 -4.57 16.73 10.92
CA TRP A 32 -5.15 16.17 9.71
C TRP A 32 -4.05 15.52 8.87
N ALA A 33 -4.39 14.37 8.27
CA ALA A 33 -3.57 13.71 7.27
C ALA A 33 -4.28 13.76 5.92
N SER A 34 -3.55 14.18 4.89
CA SER A 34 -4.07 14.30 3.52
C SER A 34 -3.13 13.61 2.54
N GLY A 35 -3.60 12.51 1.94
CA GLY A 35 -2.93 11.90 0.78
C GLY A 35 -3.26 12.73 -0.46
N THR A 36 -2.25 13.39 -1.03
CA THR A 36 -2.46 14.43 -2.06
C THR A 36 -2.33 13.91 -3.50
N MET A 37 -2.19 12.59 -3.69
CA MET A 37 -2.05 11.95 -5.00
C MET A 37 -3.01 10.76 -5.14
N TRP A 38 -3.63 10.63 -6.31
CA TRP A 38 -4.52 9.52 -6.66
C TRP A 38 -4.23 9.03 -8.08
N ARG A 39 -4.33 7.71 -8.30
CA ARG A 39 -4.11 7.05 -9.60
C ARG A 39 -5.29 6.27 -10.13
N GLY A 40 -6.29 5.94 -9.31
CA GLY A 40 -7.45 5.16 -9.75
C GLY A 40 -7.13 3.72 -10.16
N MET A 41 -6.22 3.04 -9.45
CA MET A 41 -5.77 1.68 -9.79
C MET A 41 -6.93 0.66 -9.85
N GLU A 42 -7.97 0.84 -9.04
CA GLU A 42 -9.18 0.01 -9.02
C GLU A 42 -10.01 0.16 -10.30
N GLU A 43 -10.13 1.39 -10.82
CA GLU A 43 -10.82 1.64 -12.09
C GLU A 43 -10.02 1.06 -13.25
N ILE A 44 -8.68 1.17 -13.21
CA ILE A 44 -7.81 0.64 -14.25
C ILE A 44 -7.92 -0.89 -14.37
N VAL A 45 -8.03 -1.61 -13.25
CA VAL A 45 -8.09 -3.09 -13.26
C VAL A 45 -9.50 -3.61 -13.59
N LYS A 46 -10.53 -2.77 -13.49
CA LYS A 46 -11.91 -3.13 -13.81
C LYS A 46 -12.04 -3.66 -15.24
N ASN A 47 -12.91 -4.67 -15.43
CA ASN A 47 -13.18 -5.32 -16.73
C ASN A 47 -11.95 -5.99 -17.39
N ARG A 48 -10.89 -6.26 -16.63
CA ARG A 48 -9.76 -7.08 -17.09
C ARG A 48 -9.89 -8.52 -16.62
N ASP A 49 -9.12 -9.40 -17.25
CA ASP A 49 -9.03 -10.78 -16.82
C ASP A 49 -8.48 -10.85 -15.38
N PRO A 50 -9.11 -11.60 -14.46
CA PRO A 50 -8.61 -11.74 -13.09
C PRO A 50 -7.15 -12.20 -12.99
N ARG A 51 -6.63 -12.91 -14.00
CA ARG A 51 -5.24 -13.37 -14.08
C ARG A 51 -4.25 -12.24 -14.35
N ASP A 52 -4.70 -11.13 -14.93
CA ASP A 52 -3.86 -9.95 -15.20
C ASP A 52 -3.76 -9.01 -13.99
N ALA A 53 -4.71 -9.12 -13.04
CA ALA A 53 -4.87 -8.18 -11.95
C ALA A 53 -3.59 -8.03 -11.13
N TRP A 54 -2.91 -9.13 -10.78
CA TRP A 54 -1.74 -9.10 -9.91
C TRP A 54 -0.58 -8.29 -10.49
N MET A 55 -0.37 -8.34 -11.81
CA MET A 55 0.67 -7.56 -12.47
C MET A 55 0.36 -6.06 -12.46
N ILE A 56 -0.92 -5.71 -12.58
CA ILE A 56 -1.39 -4.32 -12.54
C ILE A 56 -1.29 -3.77 -11.13
N VAL A 57 -1.89 -4.46 -10.16
CA VAL A 57 -1.99 -3.96 -8.78
C VAL A 57 -0.68 -4.07 -8.01
N GLN A 58 0.29 -4.88 -8.45
CA GLN A 58 1.66 -4.82 -7.91
C GLN A 58 2.26 -3.41 -8.04
N ARG A 59 1.85 -2.64 -9.04
CA ARG A 59 2.31 -1.25 -9.24
C ARG A 59 1.57 -0.25 -8.35
N ILE A 60 0.73 -0.69 -7.43
CA ILE A 60 0.21 0.18 -6.37
C ILE A 60 1.38 0.73 -5.54
N CYS A 61 2.38 -0.07 -5.19
CA CYS A 61 3.53 0.42 -4.43
C CYS A 61 4.81 -0.33 -4.80
N GLY A 62 5.90 0.41 -4.97
CA GLY A 62 7.23 -0.14 -5.26
C GLY A 62 8.06 -0.43 -4.01
N VAL A 63 7.75 0.20 -2.86
CA VAL A 63 8.41 -0.05 -1.58
C VAL A 63 7.96 -1.39 -1.04
N CYS A 64 6.66 -1.52 -0.70
CA CYS A 64 6.06 -2.79 -0.30
C CYS A 64 5.75 -3.70 -1.51
N THR A 65 6.70 -3.81 -2.45
CA THR A 65 6.60 -4.72 -3.60
C THR A 65 6.34 -6.15 -3.16
N THR A 66 5.98 -7.06 -4.08
CA THR A 66 5.50 -8.43 -3.78
C THR A 66 4.10 -8.47 -3.14
N THR A 67 3.80 -7.61 -2.18
CA THR A 67 2.61 -7.73 -1.33
C THR A 67 1.30 -7.67 -2.11
N HIS A 68 1.12 -6.66 -2.97
CA HIS A 68 -0.09 -6.50 -3.78
C HIS A 68 -0.26 -7.60 -4.84
N ALA A 69 0.85 -8.10 -5.41
CA ALA A 69 0.82 -9.24 -6.32
C ALA A 69 0.29 -10.48 -5.59
N LEU A 70 0.86 -10.79 -4.42
CA LEU A 70 0.48 -11.94 -3.61
C LEU A 70 -0.96 -11.85 -3.11
N SER A 71 -1.41 -10.66 -2.71
CA SER A 71 -2.80 -10.42 -2.31
C SER A 71 -3.77 -10.62 -3.48
N SER A 72 -3.42 -10.15 -4.68
CA SER A 72 -4.27 -10.27 -5.85
C SER A 72 -4.43 -11.70 -6.33
N VAL A 73 -3.34 -12.48 -6.39
CA VAL A 73 -3.45 -13.92 -6.75
C VAL A 73 -4.25 -14.69 -5.70
N ARG A 74 -4.06 -14.40 -4.40
CA ARG A 74 -4.86 -15.02 -3.32
C ARG A 74 -6.35 -14.69 -3.44
N ALA A 75 -6.70 -13.47 -3.82
CA ALA A 75 -8.10 -13.08 -4.05
C ALA A 75 -8.72 -13.84 -5.22
N ALA A 76 -8.00 -13.98 -6.35
CA ALA A 76 -8.47 -14.76 -7.49
C ALA A 76 -8.58 -16.26 -7.19
N GLU A 77 -7.59 -16.82 -6.49
CA GLU A 77 -7.59 -18.21 -6.01
C GLU A 77 -8.78 -18.48 -5.09
N SER A 78 -9.07 -17.57 -4.17
CA SER A 78 -10.23 -17.64 -3.29
C SER A 78 -11.55 -17.59 -4.07
N ALA A 79 -11.66 -16.72 -5.07
CA ALA A 79 -12.88 -16.60 -5.88
C ALA A 79 -13.16 -17.86 -6.73
N LEU A 80 -12.12 -18.59 -7.09
CA LEU A 80 -12.19 -19.80 -7.92
C LEU A 80 -12.06 -21.11 -7.12
N ASN A 81 -11.96 -21.03 -5.78
CA ASN A 81 -11.73 -22.16 -4.89
C ASN A 81 -10.50 -23.02 -5.30
N ILE A 82 -9.39 -22.37 -5.62
CA ILE A 82 -8.15 -23.04 -6.03
C ILE A 82 -7.29 -23.40 -4.81
N ASP A 83 -6.98 -24.69 -4.66
CA ASP A 83 -5.98 -25.17 -3.72
C ASP A 83 -4.56 -24.98 -4.28
N VAL A 84 -3.79 -24.10 -3.67
CA VAL A 84 -2.42 -23.80 -4.08
C VAL A 84 -1.47 -24.90 -3.60
N PRO A 85 -0.62 -25.47 -4.48
CA PRO A 85 0.36 -26.48 -4.08
C PRO A 85 1.24 -26.02 -2.92
N VAL A 86 1.53 -26.92 -1.98
CA VAL A 86 2.30 -26.59 -0.76
C VAL A 86 3.67 -25.98 -1.06
N ASN A 87 4.35 -26.46 -2.12
CA ASN A 87 5.64 -25.89 -2.55
C ASN A 87 5.50 -24.45 -3.06
N ALA A 88 4.38 -24.10 -3.70
CA ALA A 88 4.11 -22.73 -4.10
C ALA A 88 3.84 -21.83 -2.88
N GLN A 89 3.21 -22.35 -1.82
CA GLN A 89 3.07 -21.62 -0.56
C GLN A 89 4.44 -21.37 0.11
N TYR A 90 5.34 -22.36 0.14
CA TYR A 90 6.69 -22.17 0.67
C TYR A 90 7.45 -21.09 -0.11
N ILE A 91 7.42 -21.12 -1.44
CA ILE A 91 8.04 -20.09 -2.27
C ILE A 91 7.45 -18.70 -1.97
N ARG A 92 6.11 -18.58 -1.92
CA ARG A 92 5.44 -17.31 -1.58
C ARG A 92 5.85 -16.78 -0.21
N ASN A 93 5.93 -17.67 0.79
CA ASN A 93 6.31 -17.32 2.15
C ASN A 93 7.77 -16.87 2.24
N ILE A 94 8.68 -17.55 1.54
CA ILE A 94 10.10 -17.17 1.48
C ILE A 94 10.26 -15.78 0.85
N ILE A 95 9.62 -15.53 -0.29
CA ILE A 95 9.71 -14.22 -0.98
C ILE A 95 9.13 -13.12 -0.09
N LEU A 96 7.96 -13.34 0.52
CA LEU A 96 7.35 -12.35 1.41
C LEU A 96 8.25 -12.06 2.62
N ALA A 97 8.79 -13.09 3.28
CA ALA A 97 9.67 -12.92 4.44
C ALA A 97 10.98 -12.20 4.08
N ALA A 98 11.58 -12.53 2.93
CA ALA A 98 12.77 -11.84 2.43
C ALA A 98 12.46 -10.37 2.12
N HIS A 99 11.32 -10.09 1.48
CA HIS A 99 10.87 -8.73 1.22
C HIS A 99 10.67 -7.95 2.53
N THR A 100 9.97 -8.51 3.51
CA THR A 100 9.75 -7.86 4.82
C THR A 100 11.06 -7.61 5.56
N THR A 101 12.04 -8.52 5.45
CA THR A 101 13.38 -8.32 6.02
C THR A 101 14.15 -7.18 5.33
N HIS A 102 13.88 -6.93 4.05
CA HIS A 102 14.46 -5.81 3.31
C HIS A 102 13.75 -4.48 3.58
N ASP A 103 12.42 -4.51 3.74
CA ASP A 103 11.58 -3.32 3.94
C ASP A 103 11.83 -2.68 5.33
N HIS A 104 12.09 -3.52 6.34
CA HIS A 104 12.45 -3.11 7.70
C HIS A 104 13.94 -2.75 7.84
#